data_AF-A0A836AJ82-F1
#
_entry.id   AF-A0A836AJ82-F1
#
_cell.length_a   1.000
_cell.length_b   1.000
_cell.length_c   1.000
_cell.angle_alpha   90.00
_cell.angle_beta   90.00
_cell.angle_gamma   90.00
#
_symmetry.space_group_name_H-M   'P 1'
#
loop_
_entity.id
_entity.type
_entity.pdbx_description
1 polymer ?
#
loop_
_entity_poly.entity_id
_entity_poly.type
_entity_poly.pdbx_seq_one_letter_code
_entity_poly.pdbx_strand_id
1 'polypeptide(L)'
;MFGERAREHMILLFIQKDDLDGMDFCDYLKQAPRAIQELIRKFRDCYHVFNNKATGAEQEDQREQLLTLVQDVVDKCKGRYYTNSQYQKTEEEIQKETQVLQENYRE
;
A
#
# COMPACT_ATOMS: atom_id res chain seq x y z
N MET A 1 15.68 5.24 -5.81
CA MET A 1 15.02 4.12 -5.12
C MET A 1 14.47 4.63 -3.79
N PHE A 2 13.26 4.24 -3.38
CA PHE A 2 12.56 4.79 -2.20
C PHE A 2 13.20 4.43 -0.83
N GLY A 3 14.26 3.62 -0.80
CA GLY A 3 14.97 3.27 0.43
C GLY A 3 14.19 2.31 1.33
N GLU A 4 14.83 1.84 2.39
CA GLU A 4 14.26 0.76 3.21
C GLU A 4 13.05 1.19 4.04
N ARG A 5 12.99 2.47 4.43
CA ARG A 5 11.87 3.05 5.19
C ARG A 5 10.56 3.12 4.39
N ALA A 6 10.63 3.01 3.05
CA ALA A 6 9.43 2.96 2.22
C ALA A 6 8.59 1.70 2.52
N ARG A 7 9.24 0.60 2.91
CA ARG A 7 8.56 -0.67 3.22
C ARG A 7 7.54 -0.52 4.35
N GLU A 8 7.73 0.46 5.23
CA GLU A 8 6.81 0.75 6.33
C GLU A 8 5.44 1.26 5.87
N HIS A 9 5.37 1.80 4.65
CA HIS A 9 4.17 2.39 4.04
C HIS A 9 3.67 1.54 2.86
N MET A 10 4.22 0.34 2.66
CA MET A 10 3.87 -0.52 1.53
C MET A 10 3.02 -1.69 2.00
N ILE A 11 2.06 -2.08 1.15
CA ILE A 11 1.22 -3.26 1.33
C ILE A 11 1.57 -4.24 0.21
N LEU A 12 1.75 -5.51 0.56
CA LEU A 12 1.92 -6.58 -0.42
C LEU A 12 0.55 -7.11 -0.85
N LEU A 13 0.20 -6.95 -2.12
CA LEU A 13 -1.03 -7.50 -2.67
C LEU A 13 -0.74 -8.81 -3.41
N PHE A 14 -1.32 -9.91 -2.93
CA PHE A 14 -1.31 -11.20 -3.61
C PHE A 14 -2.58 -11.32 -4.45
N ILE A 15 -2.41 -11.51 -5.75
CA ILE A 15 -3.53 -11.70 -6.68
C ILE A 15 -3.82 -13.20 -6.90
N GLN A 16 -4.91 -13.52 -7.59
CA GLN A 16 -5.35 -14.90 -7.87
C GLN A 16 -5.73 -15.69 -6.62
N LYS A 17 -6.49 -15.07 -5.71
CA LYS A 17 -7.09 -15.77 -4.56
C LYS A 17 -7.93 -16.98 -4.97
N ASP A 18 -8.54 -16.93 -6.15
CA ASP A 18 -9.36 -17.98 -6.74
C ASP A 18 -8.57 -19.26 -7.08
N ASP A 19 -7.26 -19.15 -7.33
CA ASP A 19 -6.39 -20.29 -7.61
C ASP A 19 -5.95 -21.03 -6.33
N LEU A 20 -6.44 -20.62 -5.15
CA LEU A 20 -6.17 -21.30 -3.89
C LEU A 20 -7.07 -22.52 -3.65
N ASP A 21 -8.02 -22.83 -4.54
CA ASP A 21 -8.95 -23.98 -4.42
C ASP A 21 -9.64 -24.09 -3.04
N GLY A 22 -9.91 -22.95 -2.40
CA GLY A 22 -10.50 -22.89 -1.05
C GLY A 22 -9.51 -23.09 0.11
N MET A 23 -8.21 -23.24 -0.18
CA MET A 23 -7.14 -23.22 0.82
C MET A 23 -7.04 -21.84 1.46
N ASP A 24 -6.92 -21.82 2.80
CA ASP A 24 -6.60 -20.59 3.50
C ASP A 24 -5.21 -20.09 3.11
N PHE A 25 -5.07 -18.78 2.88
CA PHE A 25 -3.80 -18.21 2.44
C PHE A 25 -2.68 -18.41 3.47
N CYS A 26 -2.97 -18.47 4.78
CA CYS A 26 -1.95 -18.75 5.78
C CYS A 26 -1.39 -20.17 5.63
N ASP A 27 -2.21 -21.13 5.19
CA ASP A 27 -1.76 -22.49 4.91
C ASP A 27 -0.96 -22.58 3.61
N TYR A 28 -1.30 -21.75 2.60
CA TYR A 28 -0.46 -21.56 1.42
C TYR A 28 0.92 -20.99 1.81
N LEU A 29 0.97 -19.98 2.68
CA LEU A 29 2.22 -19.37 3.12
C LEU A 29 3.15 -20.33 3.88
N LYS A 30 2.59 -21.28 4.64
CA LYS A 30 3.39 -22.31 5.33
C LYS A 30 4.14 -23.21 4.33
N GLN A 31 3.56 -23.42 3.15
CA GLN A 31 4.12 -24.24 2.07
C GLN A 31 4.94 -23.40 1.07
N ALA A 32 4.76 -22.08 1.06
CA ALA A 32 5.45 -21.18 0.17
C ALA A 32 6.98 -21.17 0.40
N PRO A 33 7.78 -20.86 -0.64
CA PRO A 33 9.21 -20.71 -0.52
C PRO A 33 9.61 -19.76 0.62
N ARG A 34 10.71 -20.07 1.33
CA ARG A 34 11.23 -19.22 2.42
C ARG A 34 11.39 -17.76 2.02
N ALA A 35 11.78 -17.50 0.77
CA ALA A 35 11.90 -16.15 0.23
C ALA A 35 10.59 -15.34 0.31
N ILE A 36 9.43 -15.96 0.10
CA ILE A 36 8.12 -15.30 0.21
C ILE A 36 7.78 -15.02 1.67
N GLN A 37 8.05 -15.97 2.57
CA GLN A 37 7.84 -15.78 4.01
C GLN A 37 8.74 -14.65 4.55
N GLU A 38 9.99 -14.59 4.12
CA GLU A 38 10.91 -13.50 4.45
C GLU A 38 10.47 -12.16 3.84
N LEU A 39 9.92 -12.18 2.63
CA LEU A 39 9.37 -10.99 1.99
C LEU A 39 8.23 -10.42 2.84
N ILE A 40 7.25 -11.23 3.24
CA ILE A 40 6.10 -10.76 4.03
C ILE A 40 6.56 -10.14 5.36
N ARG A 41 7.51 -10.78 6.05
CA ARG A 41 8.10 -10.25 7.29
C ARG A 41 8.81 -8.91 7.08
N LYS A 42 9.47 -8.70 5.95
CA LYS A 42 10.12 -7.41 5.61
C LYS A 42 9.11 -6.27 5.44
N PHE A 43 7.84 -6.59 5.19
CA PHE A 43 6.74 -5.64 5.03
C PHE A 43 5.81 -5.65 6.26
N ARG A 44 6.32 -6.04 7.45
CA ARG A 44 5.59 -6.03 8.72
C ARG A 44 4.30 -6.85 8.71
N ASP A 45 4.28 -7.93 7.93
CA ASP A 45 3.10 -8.75 7.71
C ASP A 45 1.90 -7.96 7.14
N CYS A 46 2.15 -6.78 6.55
CA CYS A 46 1.14 -5.98 5.85
C CYS A 46 0.94 -6.54 4.44
N TYR A 47 0.11 -7.58 4.34
CA TYR A 47 -0.30 -8.15 3.06
C TYR A 47 -1.81 -8.30 2.97
N HIS A 48 -2.32 -8.36 1.75
CA HIS A 48 -3.71 -8.66 1.46
C HIS A 48 -3.81 -9.58 0.24
N VAL A 49 -4.84 -10.42 0.20
CA VAL A 49 -5.07 -11.39 -0.87
C VAL A 49 -6.32 -10.99 -1.60
N PHE A 50 -6.22 -10.81 -2.91
CA PHE A 50 -7.23 -10.18 -3.73
C PHE A 50 -7.66 -11.09 -4.89
N ASN A 51 -8.97 -11.29 -5.02
CA ASN A 51 -9.60 -11.97 -6.14
C ASN A 51 -10.04 -10.94 -7.19
N ASN A 52 -9.27 -10.78 -8.26
CA ASN A 52 -9.61 -9.84 -9.34
C ASN A 52 -10.86 -10.25 -10.14
N LYS A 53 -11.35 -11.49 -9.98
CA LYS A 53 -12.54 -11.99 -10.66
C LYS A 53 -13.79 -11.93 -9.76
N ALA A 54 -13.65 -11.55 -8.49
CA ALA A 54 -14.77 -11.41 -7.59
C ALA A 54 -15.74 -10.33 -8.08
N THR A 55 -17.03 -10.58 -7.89
CA THR A 55 -18.11 -9.64 -8.25
C THR A 55 -19.14 -9.57 -7.14
N GLY A 56 -19.91 -8.47 -7.09
CA GLY A 56 -20.96 -8.30 -6.10
C GLY A 56 -20.41 -8.19 -4.68
N ALA A 57 -21.02 -8.92 -3.74
CA ALA A 57 -20.70 -8.81 -2.31
C ALA A 57 -19.23 -9.16 -1.98
N GLU A 58 -18.67 -10.18 -2.65
CA GLU A 58 -17.28 -10.59 -2.43
C GLU A 58 -16.28 -9.51 -2.88
N GLN A 59 -16.63 -8.75 -3.92
CA GLN A 59 -15.81 -7.64 -4.40
C GLN A 59 -15.83 -6.48 -3.41
N GLU A 60 -17.01 -6.11 -2.91
CA GLU A 60 -17.14 -5.02 -1.94
C GLU A 60 -16.45 -5.36 -0.61
N ASP A 61 -16.60 -6.58 -0.10
CA ASP A 61 -15.91 -7.04 1.11
C ASP A 61 -14.37 -6.98 0.98
N GLN A 62 -13.82 -7.43 -0.15
CA GLN A 62 -12.37 -7.34 -0.39
C GLN A 62 -11.87 -5.90 -0.53
N ARG A 63 -12.68 -5.01 -1.10
CA ARG A 63 -12.35 -3.57 -1.16
C ARG A 63 -12.33 -2.96 0.22
N GLU A 64 -13.32 -3.27 1.07
CA GLU A 64 -13.38 -2.79 2.45
C GLU A 64 -12.20 -3.29 3.29
N GLN A 65 -11.84 -4.57 3.14
CA GLN A 65 -10.67 -5.15 3.80
C GLN A 65 -9.35 -4.47 3.38
N LEU A 66 -9.19 -4.18 2.09
CA LEU A 66 -8.02 -3.45 1.60
C LEU A 66 -7.95 -2.03 2.15
N LEU A 67 -9.08 -1.30 2.18
CA LEU A 67 -9.13 0.05 2.75
C LEU A 67 -8.83 0.05 4.25
N THR A 68 -9.35 -0.96 4.97
CA THR A 68 -9.04 -1.17 6.39
C THR A 68 -7.55 -1.41 6.60
N LEU A 69 -6.90 -2.20 5.75
CA LEU A 69 -5.45 -2.42 5.81
C LEU A 69 -4.66 -1.16 5.49
N VAL A 70 -5.11 -0.34 4.52
CA VAL A 70 -4.50 0.98 4.26
C VAL A 70 -4.56 1.85 5.51
N GLN A 71 -5.72 1.89 6.19
CA GLN A 71 -5.87 2.66 7.42
C GLN A 71 -4.94 2.16 8.53
N ASP A 72 -4.83 0.84 8.73
CA ASP A 72 -3.92 0.25 9.71
C ASP A 72 -2.45 0.61 9.42
N VAL A 73 -2.03 0.60 8.16
CA VAL A 73 -0.68 1.05 7.77
C VAL A 73 -0.47 2.53 8.07
N VAL A 74 -1.46 3.38 7.78
CA VAL A 74 -1.40 4.81 8.11
C VAL A 74 -1.31 5.03 9.62
N ASP A 75 -2.08 4.30 10.42
CA ASP A 75 -2.08 4.38 11.87
C ASP A 75 -0.73 3.92 12.47
N LYS A 76 -0.17 2.82 11.96
CA LYS A 76 1.20 2.36 12.29
C LYS A 76 2.26 3.40 11.93
N CYS A 77 2.05 4.18 10.87
CA CYS A 77 2.88 5.31 10.48
C CYS A 77 2.54 6.62 11.20
N LYS A 78 1.67 6.59 12.22
CA LYS A 78 1.21 7.76 13.01
C LYS A 78 0.59 8.86 12.15
N GLY A 79 -0.16 8.46 11.13
CA GLY A 79 -0.79 9.38 10.18
C GLY A 79 0.18 10.04 9.19
N ARG A 80 1.45 9.63 9.16
CA ARG A 80 2.45 10.21 8.25
C ARG A 80 2.42 9.50 6.91
N TYR A 81 2.55 10.28 5.85
CA TYR A 81 2.84 9.76 4.53
C TYR A 81 4.34 9.52 4.37
N TYR A 82 4.68 8.60 3.47
CA TYR A 82 6.07 8.39 3.09
C TYR A 82 6.63 9.63 2.39
N THR A 83 7.84 10.06 2.77
CA THR A 83 8.55 11.16 2.12
C THR A 83 10.05 10.89 2.08
N ASN A 84 10.74 11.50 1.11
CA ASN A 84 12.19 11.53 1.02
C ASN A 84 12.66 12.87 0.44
N SER A 85 13.98 13.03 0.29
CA SER A 85 14.55 14.29 -0.23
C SER A 85 14.10 14.67 -1.64
N GLN A 86 13.66 13.71 -2.46
CA GLN A 86 13.11 13.99 -3.79
C GLN A 86 11.69 14.53 -3.68
N TYR A 87 10.82 13.85 -2.91
CA TYR A 87 9.46 14.32 -2.64
C TYR A 87 9.43 15.70 -2.00
N GLN A 88 10.32 15.98 -1.04
CA GLN A 88 10.41 17.28 -0.39
C GLN A 88 10.74 18.40 -1.38
N LYS A 89 11.74 18.19 -2.25
CA LYS A 89 12.12 19.18 -3.26
C LYS A 89 11.01 19.43 -4.27
N THR A 90 10.37 18.37 -4.76
CA THR A 90 9.25 18.48 -5.69
C THR A 90 8.06 19.22 -5.07
N GLU A 91 7.73 18.95 -3.81
CA GLU A 91 6.69 19.66 -3.08
C GLU A 91 7.00 21.16 -2.92
N GLU A 92 8.26 21.50 -2.60
CA GLU A 92 8.70 22.90 -2.51
C GLU A 92 8.59 23.63 -3.87
N GLU A 93 8.91 22.97 -4.97
CA GLU A 93 8.77 23.52 -6.33
C GLU A 93 7.30 23.77 -6.68
N ILE A 94 6.43 22.79 -6.43
CA ILE A 94 4.98 22.90 -6.65
C ILE A 94 4.38 24.05 -5.83
N GLN A 95 4.80 24.19 -4.56
CA GLN A 95 4.31 25.27 -3.70
C GLN A 95 4.73 26.65 -4.19
N LYS A 96 5.97 26.81 -4.68
CA LYS A 96 6.43 28.07 -5.28
C LYS A 96 5.63 28.43 -6.53
N GLU A 97 5.43 27.48 -7.44
CA GLU A 97 4.64 27.71 -8.65
C GLU A 97 3.18 28.06 -8.32
N THR A 98 2.60 27.37 -7.33
CA THR A 98 1.24 27.64 -6.86
C THR A 98 1.10 29.04 -6.27
N GLN A 99 2.09 29.51 -5.50
CA GLN A 99 2.09 30.87 -4.95
C GLN A 99 2.16 31.93 -6.05
N VAL A 100 3.08 31.77 -7.00
CA VAL A 100 3.22 32.68 -8.15
C VAL A 100 1.92 32.74 -8.95
N LEU A 101 1.28 31.59 -9.17
CA LEU A 101 0.02 31.52 -9.89
C LEU A 101 -1.11 32.23 -9.12
N GLN A 102 -1.21 32.04 -7.81
CA GLN A 102 -2.19 32.72 -6.95
C GLN A 102 -1.99 34.24 -6.91
N GLU A 103 -0.75 34.73 -6.90
CA GLU A 103 -0.44 36.16 -6.97
C GLU A 103 -0.85 36.75 -8.32
N ASN A 104 -0.51 36.09 -9.43
CA ASN A 104 -0.90 36.54 -10.78
C ASN A 104 -2.42 36.62 -11.00
N TYR A 105 -3.22 35.80 -10.31
CA TYR A 105 -4.69 35.85 -10.39
C TYR A 105 -5.33 36.86 -9.43
N ARG A 106 -4.53 37.47 -8.56
CA ARG A 106 -4.99 38.45 -7.56
C ARG A 106 -4.77 39.89 -8.03
N GLU A 107 -3.89 40.10 -9.00
CA GLU A 107 -3.73 41.32 -9.79
C GLU A 107 -4.76 41.41 -10.93
#